data_AF-A0A9D1HF25-F1
#
_entry.id   AF-A0A9D1HF25-F1
#
_cell.length_a   1.000
_cell.length_b   1.000
_cell.length_c   1.000
_cell.angle_alpha   90.00
_cell.angle_beta   90.00
_cell.angle_gamma   90.00
#
_symmetry.space_group_name_H-M   'P 1'
#
loop_
_entity.id
_entity.type
_entity.pdbx_description
1 polymer ?
#
loop_
_entity_poly.entity_id
_entity_poly.type
_entity_poly.pdbx_seq_one_letter_code
_entity_poly.pdbx_strand_id
1 'polypeptide(L)'
;MNTFKMMKLRSYFIHIVIGVVSVVVGISILYAIVFEMLNAYQPGARLAYICGILSCAGIICYGGRQIYKALYFEKRLFRNMDKSQVEQFYGELKGDIRMRIPGQCVVTRNYLMIPVRGSENVHILPKEELIGCFHTDARTGEKTATEMTLVFYDKKFKSYVCEIKSRNHVDKVEALYKNICGEQPWIFCQDYDAFLVQSRKKSHRRKLIKQLETRKEKYLTGYSGEQAAQEELEALAREAEEKLDAERIKKRWFSRKSK
;
A
#
# COMPACT_ATOMS: atom_id res chain seq x y z
N MET A 1 -18.53 -6.17 8.66
CA MET A 1 -18.16 -6.47 10.06
C MET A 1 -17.43 -7.80 10.31
N ASN A 2 -17.92 -8.98 9.88
CA ASN A 2 -17.30 -10.29 10.25
C ASN A 2 -15.85 -10.48 9.77
N THR A 3 -15.49 -10.05 8.55
CA THR A 3 -14.12 -10.24 8.04
C THR A 3 -13.08 -9.37 8.73
N PHE A 4 -13.40 -8.11 9.05
CA PHE A 4 -12.51 -7.24 9.83
C PHE A 4 -12.23 -7.86 11.21
N LYS A 5 -13.29 -8.31 11.90
CA LYS A 5 -13.16 -9.01 13.19
C LYS A 5 -12.33 -10.28 13.06
N MET A 6 -12.54 -11.09 12.03
CA MET A 6 -11.74 -12.31 11.78
C MET A 6 -10.27 -12.00 11.49
N MET A 7 -9.96 -10.96 10.71
CA MET A 7 -8.59 -10.55 10.42
C MET A 7 -7.89 -10.02 11.68
N LYS A 8 -8.59 -9.21 12.48
CA LYS A 8 -8.12 -8.74 13.79
C LYS A 8 -7.85 -9.92 14.72
N LEU A 9 -8.80 -10.85 14.85
CA LEU A 9 -8.67 -12.02 15.71
C LEU A 9 -7.52 -12.93 15.26
N ARG A 10 -7.39 -13.18 13.96
CA ARG A 10 -6.29 -13.98 13.39
C ARG A 10 -4.93 -13.35 13.67
N SER A 11 -4.77 -12.05 13.42
CA SER A 11 -3.51 -11.36 13.70
C SER A 11 -3.21 -11.33 15.20
N TYR A 12 -4.21 -11.08 16.05
CA TYR A 12 -4.09 -11.12 17.50
C TYR A 12 -3.62 -12.50 17.98
N PHE A 13 -4.30 -13.57 17.54
CA PHE A 13 -4.01 -14.95 17.94
C PHE A 13 -2.59 -15.37 17.54
N ILE A 14 -2.18 -15.10 16.31
CA ILE A 14 -0.84 -15.45 15.83
C ILE A 14 0.23 -14.75 16.68
N HIS A 15 0.10 -13.44 16.85
CA HIS A 15 1.10 -12.65 17.58
C HIS A 15 1.15 -12.99 19.07
N ILE A 16 -0.01 -13.24 19.70
CA ILE A 16 -0.04 -13.56 21.14
C ILE A 16 0.48 -14.96 21.41
N VAL A 17 0.14 -15.96 20.58
CA VAL A 17 0.66 -17.34 20.74
C VAL A 17 2.17 -17.36 20.56
N ILE A 18 2.69 -16.78 19.47
CA ILE A 18 4.14 -16.71 19.23
C ILE A 18 4.83 -15.96 20.37
N GLY A 19 4.24 -14.85 20.80
CA GLY A 19 4.79 -14.01 21.86
C GLY A 19 4.87 -14.73 23.21
N VAL A 20 3.77 -15.33 23.66
CA VAL A 20 3.69 -16.06 24.93
C VAL A 20 4.61 -17.28 24.91
N VAL A 21 4.57 -18.09 23.86
CA VAL A 21 5.45 -19.28 23.74
C VAL A 21 6.91 -18.86 23.80
N SER A 22 7.30 -17.79 23.09
CA SER A 22 8.68 -17.30 23.10
C SER A 22 9.09 -16.84 24.51
N VAL A 23 8.25 -16.08 25.22
CA VAL A 23 8.56 -15.64 26.60
C VAL A 23 8.67 -16.82 27.55
N VAL A 24 7.72 -17.77 27.52
CA VAL A 24 7.72 -18.95 28.40
C VAL A 24 8.97 -19.80 28.17
N VAL A 25 9.32 -20.08 26.90
CA VAL A 25 10.53 -20.83 26.56
C VAL A 25 11.79 -20.08 27.00
N GLY A 26 11.87 -18.77 26.71
CA GLY A 26 13.02 -17.95 27.11
C GLY A 26 13.23 -17.90 28.62
N ILE A 27 12.16 -17.75 29.41
CA ILE A 27 12.23 -17.76 30.88
C ILE A 27 12.61 -19.14 31.41
N SER A 28 12.06 -20.21 30.82
CA SER A 28 12.34 -21.59 31.26
C SER A 28 13.82 -21.96 31.07
N ILE A 29 14.39 -21.60 29.91
CA ILE A 29 15.82 -21.81 29.62
C ILE A 29 16.68 -20.94 30.55
N LEU A 30 16.30 -19.67 30.76
CA LEU A 30 17.02 -18.78 31.67
C LEU A 30 17.03 -19.33 33.09
N TYR A 31 15.90 -19.84 33.57
CA TYR A 31 15.79 -20.49 34.87
C TYR A 31 16.72 -21.70 34.97
N ALA A 32 16.76 -22.57 33.96
CA ALA A 32 17.66 -23.72 33.93
C ALA A 32 19.14 -23.31 34.01
N ILE A 33 19.54 -22.28 33.24
CA ILE A 33 20.90 -21.74 33.27
C ILE A 33 21.25 -21.19 34.65
N VAL A 34 20.37 -20.36 35.23
CA VAL A 34 20.60 -19.76 36.55
C VAL A 34 20.65 -20.84 37.63
N PHE A 35 19.77 -21.84 37.57
CA PHE A 35 19.75 -22.96 38.50
C PHE A 35 21.05 -23.77 38.44
N GLU A 36 21.56 -24.05 37.24
CA GLU A 36 22.84 -24.73 37.05
C GLU A 36 24.01 -23.89 37.59
N MET A 37 24.02 -22.58 37.32
CA MET A 37 25.04 -21.67 37.85
C MET A 37 25.05 -21.57 39.37
N LEU A 38 23.90 -21.76 40.03
CA LEU A 38 23.81 -21.71 41.50
C LEU A 38 24.19 -23.04 42.16
N ASN A 39 23.88 -24.17 41.53
CA ASN A 39 24.00 -25.50 42.16
C ASN A 39 25.16 -26.35 41.63
N ALA A 40 25.58 -26.13 40.38
CA ALA A 40 26.54 -26.99 39.67
C ALA A 40 27.46 -26.18 38.72
N TYR A 41 27.93 -25.01 39.16
CA TYR A 41 28.70 -24.09 38.33
C TYR A 41 29.97 -24.73 37.76
N GLN A 42 30.11 -24.70 36.43
CA GLN A 42 31.30 -25.16 35.73
C GLN A 42 32.18 -23.98 35.27
N PRO A 43 33.40 -23.80 35.82
CA PRO A 43 34.27 -22.68 35.46
C PRO A 43 34.64 -22.64 33.97
N GLY A 44 34.81 -23.81 33.35
CA GLY A 44 35.13 -23.95 31.92
C GLY A 44 34.00 -23.55 30.98
N ALA A 45 32.76 -23.46 31.47
CA ALA A 45 31.57 -23.14 30.68
C ALA A 45 31.14 -21.67 30.77
N ARG A 46 31.95 -20.78 31.37
CA ARG A 46 31.59 -19.37 31.61
C ARG A 46 31.05 -18.64 30.38
N LEU A 47 31.67 -18.84 29.22
CA LEU A 47 31.22 -18.23 27.95
C LEU A 47 29.86 -18.78 27.51
N ALA A 48 29.60 -20.08 27.71
CA ALA A 48 28.33 -20.69 27.36
C ALA A 48 27.19 -20.11 28.21
N TYR A 49 27.39 -19.90 29.51
CA TYR A 49 26.40 -19.26 30.36
C TYR A 49 26.08 -17.83 29.92
N ILE A 50 27.10 -17.01 29.59
CA ILE A 50 26.90 -15.64 29.12
C ILE A 50 26.13 -15.63 27.79
N CYS A 51 26.55 -16.43 26.81
CA CYS A 51 25.85 -16.54 25.53
C CYS A 51 24.42 -17.07 25.68
N GLY A 52 24.20 -18.02 26.59
CA GLY A 52 22.89 -18.56 26.92
C GLY A 52 21.96 -17.50 27.50
N ILE A 53 22.43 -16.72 28.48
CA ILE A 53 21.66 -15.62 29.08
C ILE A 53 21.31 -14.56 28.02
N LEU A 54 22.28 -14.15 27.20
CA LEU A 54 22.04 -13.18 26.12
C LEU A 54 21.02 -13.70 25.10
N SER A 55 21.07 -14.99 24.76
CA SER A 55 20.11 -15.62 23.86
C SER A 55 18.71 -15.63 24.48
N CYS A 56 18.59 -15.98 25.77
CA CYS A 56 17.32 -15.92 26.49
C CYS A 56 16.74 -14.50 26.52
N ALA A 57 17.57 -13.49 26.79
CA ALA A 57 17.16 -12.09 26.74
C ALA A 57 16.64 -11.70 25.34
N GLY A 58 17.32 -12.15 24.27
CA GLY A 58 16.86 -11.97 22.88
C GLY A 58 15.50 -12.60 22.61
N ILE A 59 15.29 -13.85 23.04
CA ILE A 59 14.02 -14.59 22.89
C ILE A 59 12.89 -13.89 23.64
N ILE A 60 13.12 -13.48 24.90
CA ILE A 60 12.13 -12.80 25.73
C ILE A 60 11.76 -11.45 25.11
N CYS A 61 12.74 -10.65 24.68
CA CYS A 61 12.51 -9.39 23.99
C CYS A 61 11.70 -9.57 22.69
N TYR A 62 12.01 -10.60 21.90
CA TYR A 62 11.25 -10.95 20.70
C TYR A 62 9.80 -11.31 21.04
N GLY A 63 9.60 -12.14 22.06
CA GLY A 63 8.28 -12.53 22.54
C GLY A 63 7.45 -11.34 23.03
N GLY A 64 8.03 -10.47 23.85
CA GLY A 64 7.41 -9.23 24.32
C GLY A 64 7.03 -8.30 23.16
N ARG A 65 7.87 -8.17 22.14
CA ARG A 65 7.56 -7.42 20.91
C ARG A 65 6.36 -8.01 20.16
N GLN A 66 6.21 -9.32 20.11
CA GLN A 66 5.05 -9.97 19.48
C GLN A 66 3.76 -9.76 20.29
N ILE A 67 3.82 -9.85 21.62
CA ILE A 67 2.68 -9.49 22.49
C ILE A 67 2.28 -8.03 22.29
N TYR A 68 3.25 -7.11 22.24
CA TYR A 68 2.99 -5.70 21.95
C TYR A 68 2.27 -5.51 20.61
N LYS A 69 2.69 -6.21 19.54
CA LYS A 69 2.01 -6.18 18.25
C LYS A 69 0.56 -6.68 18.33
N ALA A 70 0.28 -7.68 19.16
CA ALA A 70 -1.08 -8.20 19.37
C ALA A 70 -1.98 -7.16 20.06
N LEU A 71 -1.51 -6.57 21.16
CA LEU A 71 -2.29 -5.62 21.97
C LEU A 71 -2.51 -4.28 21.24
N TYR A 72 -1.51 -3.79 20.51
CA TYR A 72 -1.57 -2.52 19.79
C TYR A 72 -1.93 -2.69 18.30
N PHE A 73 -2.73 -3.72 17.96
CA PHE A 73 -3.11 -4.01 16.58
C PHE A 73 -3.73 -2.81 15.87
N GLU A 74 -4.73 -2.15 16.48
CA GLU A 74 -5.43 -1.01 15.84
C GLU A 74 -4.52 0.20 15.68
N LYS A 75 -3.75 0.54 16.72
CA LYS A 75 -2.76 1.63 16.65
C LYS A 75 -1.74 1.40 15.55
N ARG A 76 -1.36 0.13 15.29
CA ARG A 76 -0.48 -0.26 14.18
C ARG A 76 -1.19 -0.18 12.83
N LEU A 77 -2.43 -0.66 12.75
CA LEU A 77 -3.23 -0.68 11.53
C LEU A 77 -3.49 0.75 11.00
N PHE A 78 -3.80 1.67 11.90
CA PHE A 78 -4.13 3.07 11.59
C PHE A 78 -2.95 4.03 11.76
N ARG A 79 -1.72 3.54 11.91
CA ARG A 79 -0.54 4.37 12.21
C ARG A 79 -0.32 5.51 11.20
N ASN A 80 -0.70 5.29 9.94
CA ASN A 80 -0.52 6.24 8.84
C ASN A 80 -1.83 6.93 8.43
N MET A 81 -2.89 6.80 9.22
CA MET A 81 -4.20 7.37 8.93
C MET A 81 -4.56 8.44 9.94
N ASP A 82 -5.13 9.54 9.46
CA ASP A 82 -5.67 10.58 10.33
C ASP A 82 -7.00 10.15 10.95
N LYS A 83 -7.39 10.78 12.07
CA LYS A 83 -8.65 10.45 12.77
C LYS A 83 -9.87 10.47 11.84
N SER A 84 -9.96 11.48 10.96
CA SER A 84 -11.02 11.59 9.94
C SER A 84 -11.05 10.39 8.99
N GLN A 85 -9.89 9.94 8.51
CA GLN A 85 -9.79 8.76 7.64
C GLN A 85 -10.17 7.47 8.37
N VAL A 86 -9.82 7.36 9.65
CA VAL A 86 -10.20 6.21 10.48
C VAL A 86 -11.72 6.16 10.68
N GLU A 87 -12.36 7.29 10.98
CA GLU A 87 -13.81 7.40 11.10
C GLU A 87 -14.52 7.07 9.79
N GLN A 88 -14.03 7.61 8.67
CA GLN A 88 -14.54 7.31 7.35
C GLN A 88 -14.43 5.81 7.02
N PHE A 89 -13.27 5.19 7.30
CA PHE A 89 -13.07 3.76 7.11
C PHE A 89 -14.04 2.93 7.94
N TYR A 90 -14.24 3.27 9.22
CA TYR A 90 -15.24 2.58 10.06
C TYR A 90 -16.67 2.80 9.57
N GLY A 91 -16.99 3.99 9.06
CA GLY A 91 -18.27 4.27 8.41
C GLY A 91 -18.50 3.37 7.19
N GLU A 92 -17.49 3.27 6.31
CA GLU A 92 -17.53 2.40 5.14
C GLU A 92 -17.62 0.90 5.51
N LEU A 93 -16.98 0.48 6.61
CA LEU A 93 -17.09 -0.90 7.10
C LEU A 93 -18.47 -1.27 7.67
N LYS A 94 -19.26 -0.27 8.10
CA LYS A 94 -20.64 -0.42 8.56
C LYS A 94 -21.64 -0.35 7.41
N GLY A 95 -21.32 0.44 6.38
CA GLY A 95 -22.11 0.60 5.17
C GLY A 95 -21.80 -0.45 4.10
N ASP A 96 -21.71 0.01 2.85
CA ASP A 96 -21.61 -0.84 1.68
C ASP A 96 -20.16 -1.31 1.41
N ILE A 97 -19.94 -2.62 1.51
CA ILE A 97 -18.65 -3.26 1.27
C ILE A 97 -18.67 -3.84 -0.12
N ARG A 98 -17.89 -3.24 -1.02
CA ARG A 98 -17.85 -3.63 -2.44
C ARG A 98 -17.34 -5.05 -2.65
N MET A 99 -16.30 -5.43 -1.91
CA MET A 99 -15.77 -6.79 -2.02
C MET A 99 -15.16 -7.26 -0.71
N ARG A 100 -15.31 -8.56 -0.46
CA ARG A 100 -14.78 -9.22 0.73
C ARG A 100 -14.27 -10.61 0.38
N ILE A 101 -13.01 -10.86 0.68
CA ILE A 101 -12.43 -12.20 0.72
C ILE A 101 -12.29 -12.59 2.20
N PRO A 102 -13.07 -13.57 2.69
CA PRO A 102 -13.07 -13.95 4.10
C PRO A 102 -11.66 -14.19 4.67
N GLY A 103 -11.36 -13.53 5.79
CA GLY A 103 -10.08 -13.66 6.50
C GLY A 103 -8.84 -13.15 5.77
N GLN A 104 -8.99 -12.51 4.60
CA GLN A 104 -7.87 -12.09 3.75
C GLN A 104 -7.98 -10.61 3.35
N CYS A 105 -9.03 -10.19 2.63
CA CYS A 105 -9.10 -8.84 2.06
C CYS A 105 -10.47 -8.21 2.26
N VAL A 106 -10.49 -6.89 2.48
CA VAL A 106 -11.71 -6.07 2.45
C VAL A 106 -11.48 -4.87 1.52
N VAL A 107 -12.37 -4.69 0.56
CA VAL A 107 -12.40 -3.53 -0.32
C VAL A 107 -13.65 -2.73 0.00
N THR A 108 -13.44 -1.49 0.41
CA THR A 108 -14.51 -0.51 0.59
C THR A 108 -14.53 0.45 -0.59
N ARG A 109 -15.28 1.56 -0.50
CA ARG A 109 -15.32 2.56 -1.56
C ARG A 109 -13.95 3.20 -1.74
N ASN A 110 -13.32 3.65 -0.65
CA ASN A 110 -12.09 4.45 -0.70
C ASN A 110 -10.84 3.72 -0.18
N TYR A 111 -10.99 2.56 0.45
CA TYR A 111 -9.88 1.88 1.13
C TYR A 111 -9.76 0.41 0.72
N LEU A 112 -8.52 -0.08 0.74
CA LEU A 112 -8.15 -1.49 0.60
C LEU A 112 -7.49 -1.96 1.90
N MET A 113 -8.09 -2.95 2.56
CA MET A 113 -7.47 -3.61 3.70
C MET A 113 -6.93 -4.97 3.26
N ILE A 114 -5.60 -5.09 3.20
CA ILE A 114 -4.91 -6.25 2.64
C ILE A 114 -3.84 -6.79 3.60
N PRO A 115 -3.60 -8.12 3.61
CA PRO A 115 -2.49 -8.73 4.30
C PRO A 115 -1.24 -8.61 3.43
N VAL A 116 -0.11 -8.17 4.00
CA VAL A 116 1.10 -7.89 3.22
C VAL A 116 2.18 -8.90 3.56
N ARG A 117 2.67 -9.69 2.59
CA ARG A 117 3.74 -10.68 2.76
C ARG A 117 4.99 -10.07 3.39
N GLY A 118 5.63 -10.80 4.30
CA GLY A 118 6.86 -10.38 4.99
C GLY A 118 6.63 -9.39 6.13
N SER A 119 5.45 -8.79 6.21
CA SER A 119 4.96 -8.16 7.42
C SER A 119 3.83 -9.04 7.95
N GLU A 120 3.89 -9.54 9.15
CA GLU A 120 2.74 -10.25 9.78
C GLU A 120 1.53 -9.29 10.04
N ASN A 121 1.45 -8.19 9.28
CA ASN A 121 0.60 -7.05 9.47
C ASN A 121 -0.44 -6.98 8.35
N VAL A 122 -1.63 -6.55 8.74
CA VAL A 122 -2.63 -6.03 7.81
C VAL A 122 -2.34 -4.55 7.59
N HIS A 123 -2.47 -4.10 6.35
CA HIS A 123 -2.34 -2.70 5.97
C HIS A 123 -3.64 -2.19 5.38
N ILE A 124 -3.97 -0.93 5.70
CA ILE A 124 -5.03 -0.18 5.03
C ILE A 124 -4.34 0.77 4.06
N LEU A 125 -4.72 0.69 2.79
CA LEU A 125 -4.25 1.55 1.72
C LEU A 125 -5.42 2.40 1.23
N PRO A 126 -5.32 3.73 1.28
CA PRO A 126 -6.25 4.60 0.56
C PRO A 126 -6.12 4.33 -0.94
N LYS A 127 -7.23 4.08 -1.61
CA LYS A 127 -7.24 3.85 -3.07
C LYS A 127 -6.67 5.03 -3.84
N GLU A 128 -6.87 6.26 -3.35
CA GLU A 128 -6.33 7.47 -3.96
C GLU A 128 -4.80 7.55 -3.96
N GLU A 129 -4.15 6.83 -3.06
CA GLU A 129 -2.69 6.76 -2.98
C GLU A 129 -2.11 5.65 -3.86
N LEU A 130 -2.92 4.82 -4.49
CA LEU A 130 -2.44 3.76 -5.36
C LEU A 130 -1.91 4.33 -6.69
N ILE A 131 -0.73 3.86 -7.08
CA ILE A 131 -0.14 4.14 -8.39
C ILE A 131 -0.17 2.90 -9.30
N GLY A 132 -0.08 1.71 -8.73
CA GLY A 132 -0.09 0.49 -9.52
C GLY A 132 -0.68 -0.71 -8.78
N CYS A 133 -1.27 -1.61 -9.55
CA CYS A 133 -1.81 -2.89 -9.11
C CYS A 133 -1.43 -3.93 -10.15
N PHE A 134 -0.60 -4.90 -9.77
CA PHE A 134 -0.06 -5.88 -10.70
C PHE A 134 -0.42 -7.29 -10.24
N HIS A 135 -0.78 -8.13 -11.21
CA HIS A 135 -0.89 -9.57 -11.00
C HIS A 135 0.47 -10.20 -11.29
N THR A 136 1.04 -10.92 -10.34
CA THR A 136 2.30 -11.64 -10.56
C THR A 136 2.03 -13.14 -10.65
N ASP A 137 1.61 -13.60 -11.83
CA ASP A 137 1.67 -15.03 -12.20
C ASP A 137 3.05 -15.44 -12.72
N ALA A 138 3.94 -14.48 -13.00
CA ALA A 138 5.03 -14.67 -13.97
C ALA A 138 6.39 -15.13 -13.38
N ARG A 139 6.53 -15.39 -12.08
CA ARG A 139 7.88 -15.60 -11.49
C ARG A 139 8.21 -16.97 -10.93
N THR A 140 7.26 -17.89 -10.94
CA THR A 140 7.52 -19.29 -10.59
C THR A 140 6.70 -20.13 -11.54
N GLY A 141 7.35 -20.82 -12.48
CA GLY A 141 6.72 -21.76 -13.41
C GLY A 141 6.01 -22.96 -12.74
N GLU A 142 5.78 -22.90 -11.44
CA GLU A 142 4.90 -23.81 -10.71
C GLU A 142 3.48 -23.27 -10.74
N LYS A 143 2.75 -23.67 -11.78
CA LYS A 143 1.29 -23.62 -11.85
C LYS A 143 0.68 -24.50 -10.76
N THR A 144 0.81 -24.12 -9.49
CA THR A 144 -0.14 -24.58 -8.49
C THR A 144 -1.11 -23.42 -8.27
N ALA A 145 -2.33 -23.58 -8.78
CA ALA A 145 -3.43 -22.61 -8.77
C ALA A 145 -3.94 -22.24 -7.36
N THR A 146 -3.09 -22.36 -6.34
CA THR A 146 -3.41 -22.33 -4.91
C THR A 146 -3.08 -21.01 -4.23
N GLU A 147 -2.23 -20.15 -4.80
CA GLU A 147 -1.89 -18.84 -4.24
C GLU A 147 -1.69 -17.81 -5.37
N MET A 148 -2.56 -16.79 -5.42
CA MET A 148 -2.36 -15.64 -6.31
C MET A 148 -1.68 -14.51 -5.54
N THR A 149 -0.72 -13.86 -6.19
CA THR A 149 0.00 -12.72 -5.61
C THR A 149 -0.36 -11.44 -6.34
N LEU A 150 -0.91 -10.48 -5.59
CA LEU A 150 -1.18 -9.12 -6.05
C LEU A 150 -0.13 -8.18 -5.48
N VAL A 151 0.46 -7.33 -6.32
CA VAL A 151 1.44 -6.33 -5.87
C VAL A 151 0.86 -4.95 -6.06
N PHE A 152 0.69 -4.23 -4.95
CA PHE A 152 0.24 -2.84 -4.96
C PHE A 152 1.42 -1.89 -4.76
N TYR A 153 1.40 -0.75 -5.45
CA TYR A 153 2.32 0.35 -5.22
C TYR A 153 1.55 1.59 -4.80
N ASP A 154 2.05 2.29 -3.79
CA ASP A 154 1.57 3.64 -3.45
C ASP A 154 2.32 4.73 -4.24
N LYS A 155 1.84 5.97 -4.18
CA LYS A 155 2.49 7.16 -4.78
C LYS A 155 3.92 7.40 -4.28
N LYS A 156 4.29 6.83 -3.12
CA LYS A 156 5.66 6.87 -2.57
C LYS A 156 6.52 5.72 -3.11
N PHE A 157 5.99 4.92 -4.03
CA PHE A 157 6.63 3.75 -4.65
C PHE A 157 6.97 2.64 -3.64
N LYS A 158 6.25 2.57 -2.53
CA LYS A 158 6.35 1.44 -1.61
C LYS A 158 5.48 0.30 -2.12
N SER A 159 6.05 -0.90 -2.14
CA SER A 159 5.36 -2.11 -2.56
C SER A 159 4.64 -2.77 -1.38
N TYR A 160 3.45 -3.29 -1.66
CA TYR A 160 2.64 -4.11 -0.76
C TYR A 160 2.29 -5.39 -1.52
N VAL A 161 3.06 -6.45 -1.23
CA VAL A 161 2.85 -7.78 -1.83
C VAL A 161 1.77 -8.49 -1.04
N CYS A 162 0.65 -8.79 -1.66
CA CYS A 162 -0.52 -9.42 -1.06
C CYS A 162 -0.62 -10.86 -1.58
N GLU A 163 -0.48 -11.83 -0.68
CA GLU A 163 -0.69 -13.23 -1.01
C GLU A 163 -2.10 -13.65 -0.61
N ILE A 164 -2.91 -13.95 -1.62
CA ILE A 164 -4.28 -14.39 -1.44
C ILE A 164 -4.32 -15.88 -1.75
N LYS A 165 -4.46 -16.70 -0.70
CA LYS A 165 -4.55 -18.16 -0.86
C LYS A 165 -5.85 -18.49 -1.55
N SER A 166 -5.77 -19.00 -2.77
CA SER A 166 -6.86 -19.19 -3.72
C SER A 166 -7.49 -20.57 -3.65
N ARG A 167 -7.14 -21.44 -2.68
CA ARG A 167 -7.64 -22.83 -2.54
C ARG A 167 -9.14 -23.01 -2.87
N ASN A 168 -10.00 -22.00 -2.62
CA ASN A 168 -11.42 -21.97 -3.05
C ASN A 168 -11.89 -20.61 -3.65
N HIS A 169 -10.99 -19.70 -4.03
CA HIS A 169 -11.32 -18.27 -4.29
C HIS A 169 -10.64 -17.65 -5.52
N VAL A 170 -10.12 -18.46 -6.46
CA VAL A 170 -9.48 -17.99 -7.71
C VAL A 170 -10.30 -16.88 -8.39
N ASP A 171 -11.58 -17.12 -8.65
CA ASP A 171 -12.49 -16.16 -9.30
C ASP A 171 -12.65 -14.87 -8.50
N LYS A 172 -12.57 -14.93 -7.17
CA LYS A 172 -12.70 -13.75 -6.30
C LYS A 172 -11.44 -12.89 -6.30
N VAL A 173 -10.27 -13.48 -6.54
CA VAL A 173 -9.02 -12.72 -6.65
C VAL A 173 -8.91 -12.05 -8.00
N GLU A 174 -9.30 -12.74 -9.06
CA GLU A 174 -9.39 -12.12 -10.39
C GLU A 174 -10.46 -11.03 -10.43
N ALA A 175 -11.62 -11.26 -9.80
CA ALA A 175 -12.65 -10.24 -9.63
C ALA A 175 -12.13 -9.06 -8.79
N LEU A 176 -11.30 -9.30 -7.77
CA LEU A 176 -10.68 -8.23 -6.97
C LEU A 176 -9.77 -7.35 -7.83
N TYR A 177 -8.87 -7.97 -8.61
CA TYR A 177 -8.01 -7.24 -9.53
C TYR A 177 -8.82 -6.45 -10.55
N LYS A 178 -9.80 -7.09 -11.21
CA LYS A 178 -10.69 -6.44 -12.19
C LYS A 178 -11.51 -5.31 -11.56
N ASN A 179 -12.00 -5.48 -10.33
CA ASN A 179 -12.73 -4.44 -9.62
C ASN A 179 -11.83 -3.23 -9.34
N ILE A 180 -10.63 -3.44 -8.81
CA ILE A 180 -9.70 -2.34 -8.51
C ILE A 180 -9.27 -1.62 -9.79
N CYS A 181 -8.88 -2.36 -10.83
CA CYS A 181 -8.48 -1.79 -12.11
C CYS A 181 -9.65 -1.12 -12.85
N GLY A 182 -10.86 -1.64 -12.73
CA GLY A 182 -12.06 -1.05 -13.32
C GLY A 182 -12.53 0.21 -12.60
N GLU A 183 -12.44 0.26 -11.27
CA GLU A 183 -12.78 1.44 -10.47
C GLU A 183 -11.72 2.55 -10.57
N GLN A 184 -10.48 2.19 -10.89
CA GLN A 184 -9.36 3.12 -10.98
C GLN A 184 -8.57 2.91 -12.27
N PRO A 185 -9.15 3.15 -13.45
CA PRO A 185 -8.52 2.84 -14.74
C PRO A 185 -7.25 3.65 -15.01
N TRP A 186 -7.00 4.71 -14.24
CA TRP A 186 -5.79 5.53 -14.34
C TRP A 186 -4.55 4.89 -13.70
N ILE A 187 -4.67 3.86 -12.86
CA ILE A 187 -3.53 3.19 -12.23
C ILE A 187 -2.80 2.26 -13.21
N PHE A 188 -1.50 2.04 -12.99
CA PHE A 188 -0.71 1.14 -13.82
C PHE A 188 -1.01 -0.33 -13.47
N CYS A 189 -1.37 -1.14 -14.47
CA CYS A 189 -1.83 -2.51 -14.23
C CYS A 189 -1.30 -3.61 -15.18
N GLN A 190 -0.77 -3.27 -16.35
CA GLN A 190 -0.45 -4.24 -17.41
C GLN A 190 1.03 -4.64 -17.48
N ASP A 191 1.96 -3.69 -17.37
CA ASP A 191 3.40 -3.96 -17.56
C ASP A 191 4.19 -3.74 -16.26
N TYR A 192 4.29 -4.80 -15.46
CA TYR A 192 4.97 -4.77 -14.18
C TYR A 192 6.47 -4.51 -14.32
N ASP A 193 7.14 -5.15 -15.29
CA ASP A 193 8.59 -5.04 -15.46
C ASP A 193 8.99 -3.66 -15.98
N ALA A 194 8.25 -3.10 -16.95
CA ALA A 194 8.49 -1.74 -17.40
C ALA A 194 8.23 -0.73 -16.27
N PHE A 195 7.14 -0.92 -15.48
CA PHE A 195 6.87 -0.09 -14.31
C PHE A 195 8.02 -0.17 -13.29
N LEU A 196 8.52 -1.36 -13.00
CA LEU A 196 9.64 -1.57 -12.09
C LEU A 196 10.90 -0.84 -12.57
N VAL A 197 11.27 -0.96 -13.84
CA VAL A 197 12.45 -0.31 -14.41
C VAL A 197 12.33 1.21 -14.28
N GLN A 198 11.17 1.78 -14.62
CA GLN A 198 10.91 3.22 -14.52
C GLN A 198 10.89 3.68 -13.06
N SER A 199 10.31 2.89 -12.15
CA SER A 199 10.23 3.21 -10.73
C SER A 199 11.59 3.27 -10.03
N ARG A 200 12.69 2.79 -10.61
CA ARG A 200 14.02 2.87 -9.98
C ARG A 200 14.61 4.28 -10.03
N LYS A 201 14.28 5.08 -11.05
CA LYS A 201 14.87 6.41 -11.27
C LYS A 201 13.95 7.51 -10.74
N LYS A 202 14.48 8.43 -9.91
CA LYS A 202 13.72 9.55 -9.32
C LYS A 202 13.02 10.44 -10.35
N SER A 203 13.67 10.72 -11.48
CA SER A 203 13.10 11.51 -12.58
C SER A 203 11.89 10.82 -13.23
N HIS A 204 11.95 9.49 -13.36
CA HIS A 204 10.89 8.68 -13.96
C HIS A 204 9.73 8.48 -12.99
N ARG A 205 9.99 8.35 -11.68
CA ARG A 205 8.94 8.38 -10.65
C ARG A 205 8.04 9.60 -10.74
N ARG A 206 8.63 10.79 -10.90
CA ARG A 206 7.88 12.05 -11.08
C ARG A 206 7.02 12.01 -12.36
N LYS A 207 7.57 11.47 -13.45
CA LYS A 207 6.82 11.29 -14.71
C LYS A 207 5.64 10.34 -14.54
N LEU A 208 5.82 9.23 -13.84
CA LEU A 208 4.75 8.26 -13.56
C LEU A 208 3.62 8.86 -12.72
N ILE A 209 3.95 9.65 -11.69
CA ILE A 209 2.94 10.36 -10.90
C ILE A 209 2.17 11.35 -11.78
N LYS A 210 2.88 12.16 -12.57
CA LYS A 210 2.26 13.14 -13.48
C LYS A 210 1.34 12.45 -14.50
N GLN A 211 1.79 11.35 -15.10
CA GLN A 211 0.98 10.56 -16.03
C GLN A 211 -0.28 10.00 -15.38
N LEU A 212 -0.18 9.51 -14.14
CA LEU A 212 -1.33 9.03 -13.39
C LEU A 212 -2.32 10.16 -13.11
N GLU A 213 -1.85 11.31 -12.66
CA GLU A 213 -2.69 12.47 -12.37
C GLU A 213 -3.41 12.95 -13.62
N THR A 214 -2.70 13.07 -14.76
CA THR A 214 -3.31 13.41 -16.05
C THR A 214 -4.35 12.37 -16.47
N ARG A 215 -4.09 11.07 -16.32
CA ARG A 215 -5.08 10.02 -16.64
C ARG A 215 -6.31 10.11 -15.74
N LYS A 216 -6.11 10.36 -14.45
CA LYS A 216 -7.18 10.50 -13.46
C LYS A 216 -8.05 11.71 -13.80
N GLU A 217 -7.43 12.84 -14.11
CA GLU A 217 -8.12 14.06 -14.51
C GLU A 217 -8.97 13.82 -15.77
N LYS A 218 -8.35 13.32 -16.85
CA LYS A 218 -9.06 12.98 -18.10
C LYS A 218 -10.28 12.08 -17.87
N TYR A 219 -10.16 11.09 -16.99
CA TYR A 219 -11.25 10.18 -16.69
C TYR A 219 -12.37 10.82 -15.86
N LEU A 220 -12.03 11.67 -14.88
CA LEU A 220 -13.01 12.30 -14.00
C LEU A 220 -13.76 13.46 -14.67
N THR A 221 -13.09 14.23 -15.51
CA THR A 221 -13.66 15.42 -16.17
C THR A 221 -14.15 15.14 -17.59
N GLY A 222 -13.79 13.98 -18.17
CA GLY A 222 -14.04 13.68 -19.58
C GLY A 222 -13.22 14.57 -20.54
N TYR A 223 -12.33 15.42 -20.02
CA TYR A 223 -11.56 16.38 -20.80
C TYR A 223 -10.49 15.65 -21.61
N SER A 224 -10.61 15.71 -22.94
CA SER A 224 -9.58 15.21 -23.84
C SER A 224 -8.37 16.15 -23.80
N GLY A 225 -7.15 15.58 -23.87
CA GLY A 225 -5.94 16.39 -24.04
C GLY A 225 -5.93 17.22 -25.34
N GLU A 226 -6.76 16.85 -26.32
CA GLU A 226 -6.97 17.62 -27.55
C GLU A 226 -7.82 18.88 -27.28
N GLN A 227 -8.78 18.84 -26.36
CA GLN A 227 -9.59 20.02 -26.01
C GLN A 227 -8.77 21.08 -25.27
N ALA A 228 -7.86 20.65 -24.38
CA ALA A 228 -6.93 21.58 -23.73
C ALA A 228 -5.93 22.21 -24.72
N ALA A 229 -5.44 21.43 -25.69
CA ALA A 229 -4.58 21.96 -26.76
C ALA A 229 -5.37 22.89 -27.71
N GLN A 230 -6.64 22.60 -27.97
CA GLN A 230 -7.54 23.43 -28.77
C GLN A 230 -7.86 24.74 -28.05
N GLU A 231 -8.12 24.72 -26.74
CA GLU A 231 -8.35 25.93 -25.93
C GLU A 231 -7.09 26.79 -25.82
N GLU A 232 -5.89 26.20 -25.70
CA GLU A 232 -4.63 26.96 -25.74
C GLU A 232 -4.40 27.58 -27.13
N LEU A 233 -4.70 26.85 -28.21
CA LEU A 233 -4.64 27.38 -29.58
C LEU A 233 -5.65 28.51 -29.81
N GLU A 234 -6.88 28.39 -29.29
CA GLU A 234 -7.91 29.42 -29.39
C GLU A 234 -7.61 30.65 -28.52
N ALA A 235 -6.97 30.47 -27.37
CA ALA A 235 -6.50 31.58 -26.53
C ALA A 235 -5.35 32.33 -27.21
N LEU A 236 -4.40 31.62 -27.80
CA LEU A 236 -3.32 32.22 -28.60
C LEU A 236 -3.84 32.91 -29.86
N ALA A 237 -4.86 32.34 -30.51
CA ALA A 237 -5.51 32.95 -31.67
C ALA A 237 -6.22 34.26 -31.29
N ARG A 238 -6.96 34.28 -30.17
CA ARG A 238 -7.59 35.50 -29.64
C ARG A 238 -6.57 36.57 -29.26
N GLU A 239 -5.46 36.19 -28.63
CA GLU A 239 -4.39 37.13 -28.29
C GLU A 239 -3.70 37.71 -29.54
N ALA A 240 -3.58 36.91 -30.61
CA ALA A 240 -3.06 37.36 -31.90
C ALA A 240 -4.04 38.31 -32.62
N GLU A 241 -5.34 38.04 -32.58
CA GLU A 241 -6.38 38.92 -33.13
C GLU A 241 -6.43 40.27 -32.39
N GLU A 242 -6.38 40.28 -31.05
CA GLU A 242 -6.35 41.52 -30.27
C GLU A 242 -5.13 42.40 -30.59
N LYS A 243 -3.96 41.79 -30.82
CA LYS A 243 -2.75 42.51 -31.24
C LYS A 243 -2.89 43.09 -32.65
N LEU A 244 -3.46 42.34 -33.58
CA LEU A 244 -3.71 42.82 -34.95
C LEU A 244 -4.73 43.96 -35.00
N ASP A 245 -5.78 43.90 -34.19
CA ASP A 245 -6.77 44.98 -34.09
C ASP A 245 -6.20 46.23 -33.41
N ALA A 246 -5.38 46.08 -32.37
CA ALA A 246 -4.66 47.20 -31.77
C ALA A 246 -3.71 47.90 -32.77
N GLU A 247 -3.04 47.14 -33.63
CA GLU A 247 -2.21 47.70 -34.70
C GLU A 247 -3.01 48.38 -35.80
N ARG A 248 -4.17 47.82 -36.20
CA ARG A 248 -5.10 48.45 -37.15
C ARG A 248 -5.65 49.77 -36.61
N ILE A 249 -6.01 49.81 -35.34
CA ILE A 249 -6.49 51.03 -34.66
C ILE A 249 -5.38 52.09 -34.63
N LYS A 250 -4.14 51.70 -34.29
CA LYS A 250 -2.98 52.61 -34.34
C LYS A 250 -2.74 53.15 -35.74
N LYS A 251 -2.72 52.31 -36.78
CA LYS A 251 -2.55 52.76 -38.18
C LYS A 251 -3.63 53.75 -38.63
N ARG A 252 -4.90 53.50 -38.27
CA ARG A 252 -6.01 54.46 -38.53
C ARG A 252 -5.85 55.79 -37.78
N TRP A 253 -5.31 55.75 -36.57
CA TRP A 253 -5.03 56.95 -35.78
C TRP A 253 -3.89 57.78 -36.39
N PHE A 254 -2.81 57.12 -36.82
CA PHE A 254 -1.69 57.79 -37.48
C PHE A 254 -2.06 58.33 -38.87
N SER A 255 -2.94 57.65 -39.63
CA SER A 255 -3.41 58.15 -40.94
C SER A 255 -4.39 59.32 -40.84
N ARG A 256 -5.03 59.54 -39.67
CA ARG A 256 -5.93 60.68 -39.43
C ARG A 256 -5.21 61.95 -38.97
N LYS A 257 -3.98 61.84 -38.47
CA LYS A 257 -3.15 62.99 -38.06
C LYS A 257 -2.28 63.59 -39.18
N SER A 258 -2.28 62.99 -40.38
CA SER A 258 -1.49 63.49 -41.53
C SER A 258 -2.33 64.22 -42.59
N LYS A 259 -3.51 64.74 -42.24
CA LYS A 259 -4.30 65.64 -43.09
C LYS A 259 -4.50 66.97 -42.38
#